data_AF-A0A6J0BV24-F1
#
_entry.id   AF-A0A6J0BV24-F1
#
_cell.length_a   1.000
_cell.length_b   1.000
_cell.length_c   1.000
_cell.angle_alpha   90.00
_cell.angle_beta   90.00
_cell.angle_gamma   90.00
#
_symmetry.space_group_name_H-M   'P 1'
#
loop_
_entity.id
_entity.type
_entity.pdbx_description
1 polymer ?
#
loop_
_entity_poly.entity_id
_entity_poly.type
_entity_poly.pdbx_seq_one_letter_code
_entity_poly.pdbx_strand_id
1 'polypeptide(L)'
;MKAGISTVCLTLFALVNVAWSLPLSGNQDFVPANIVAKESMPIYHPMEPANYIFAREPYLSRPVCVKEGYFRDPYNCGKFYECEAAKAVPNALYCQQGFSFNTETNWCDYPEYVKC
;
A
#
# COMPACT_ATOMS: atom_id res chain seq x y z
N MET A 1 4.20 24.41 -54.33
CA MET A 1 4.59 23.37 -53.36
C MET A 1 4.14 23.83 -51.98
N LYS A 2 2.91 23.51 -51.58
CA LYS A 2 2.36 23.82 -50.25
C LYS A 2 1.91 22.49 -49.66
N ALA A 3 2.76 21.90 -48.83
CA ALA A 3 2.38 20.74 -48.03
C ALA A 3 1.56 21.27 -46.85
N GLY A 4 0.24 21.32 -47.02
CA GLY A 4 -0.69 21.58 -45.93
C GLY A 4 -0.70 20.37 -45.01
N ILE A 5 -0.12 20.52 -43.81
CA ILE A 5 -0.29 19.56 -42.73
C ILE A 5 -1.77 19.59 -42.36
N SER A 6 -2.51 18.58 -42.82
CA SER A 6 -3.94 18.42 -42.53
C SER A 6 -4.14 18.37 -41.02
N THR A 7 -5.02 19.20 -40.49
CA THR A 7 -5.40 19.28 -39.06
C THR A 7 -5.85 17.91 -38.51
N VAL A 8 -6.22 16.97 -39.38
CA VAL A 8 -6.52 15.56 -39.07
C VAL A 8 -5.31 14.80 -38.53
N CYS A 9 -4.08 15.21 -38.83
CA CYS A 9 -2.86 14.57 -38.33
C CYS A 9 -2.55 14.98 -36.87
N LEU A 10 -2.83 16.23 -36.49
CA LEU A 10 -2.62 16.71 -35.12
C LEU A 10 -3.61 16.09 -34.12
N THR A 11 -4.83 15.74 -34.56
CA THR A 11 -5.80 15.05 -33.70
C THR A 11 -5.46 13.57 -33.51
N LEU A 12 -4.74 12.93 -34.43
CA LEU A 12 -4.26 11.56 -34.27
C LEU A 12 -3.13 11.45 -33.24
N PHE A 13 -2.22 12.43 -33.16
CA PHE A 13 -1.18 12.46 -32.12
C PHE A 13 -1.70 12.77 -30.71
N ALA A 14 -2.83 13.46 -30.60
CA ALA A 14 -3.47 13.75 -29.31
C ALA A 14 -4.12 12.51 -28.67
N LEU A 15 -4.46 11.47 -29.45
CA LEU A 15 -5.05 10.23 -28.92
C LEU A 15 -4.00 9.21 -28.44
N VAL A 16 -2.73 9.37 -28.80
CA VAL A 16 -1.65 8.43 -28.37
C VAL A 16 -1.03 8.83 -27.03
N ASN A 17 -1.36 10.00 -26.47
CA ASN A 17 -0.75 10.53 -25.24
C ASN A 17 -1.66 10.56 -24.01
N VAL A 18 -2.84 9.93 -24.05
CA VAL A 18 -3.72 9.82 -22.86
C VAL A 18 -3.57 8.45 -22.15
N ALA A 19 -2.80 7.52 -22.73
CA ALA A 19 -2.66 6.16 -22.20
C ALA A 19 -1.49 5.94 -21.23
N TRP A 20 -0.63 6.94 -20.99
CA TRP A 20 0.57 6.78 -20.13
C TRP A 20 0.50 7.58 -18.83
N SER A 21 -0.49 8.45 -18.71
CA SER A 21 -0.72 9.31 -17.52
C SER A 21 -1.90 8.84 -16.68
N LEU A 22 -2.56 7.74 -17.06
CA LEU A 22 -3.48 7.01 -16.23
C LEU A 22 -2.69 5.86 -15.59
N PRO A 23 -2.62 5.75 -14.26
CA PRO A 23 -2.17 4.51 -13.65
C PRO A 23 -3.20 3.43 -14.00
N LEU A 24 -2.99 2.74 -15.12
CA LEU A 24 -3.75 1.55 -15.51
C LEU A 24 -3.25 0.34 -14.70
N SER A 25 -3.35 0.45 -13.38
CA SER A 25 -3.26 -0.67 -12.44
C SER A 25 -4.08 -0.31 -11.22
N GLY A 26 -5.41 -0.47 -11.35
CA GLY A 26 -6.39 -0.18 -10.32
C GLY A 26 -7.04 -1.44 -9.77
N ASN A 27 -6.28 -2.52 -9.53
CA ASN A 27 -6.61 -3.38 -8.39
C ASN A 27 -6.05 -2.66 -7.17
N GLN A 28 -6.92 -1.97 -6.43
CA GLN A 28 -6.51 -1.23 -5.22
C GLN A 28 -6.23 -2.22 -4.09
N ASP A 29 -5.15 -2.99 -4.18
CA ASP A 29 -4.80 -4.00 -3.17
C ASP A 29 -4.48 -3.36 -1.80
N PHE A 30 -4.31 -2.03 -1.77
CA PHE A 30 -4.13 -1.22 -0.58
C PHE A 30 -5.24 -0.19 -0.40
N VAL A 31 -5.67 -0.02 0.85
CA VAL A 31 -6.68 0.96 1.28
C VAL A 31 -6.05 1.83 2.38
N PRO A 32 -6.05 3.17 2.25
CA PRO A 32 -5.44 4.02 3.26
C PRO A 32 -6.26 4.07 4.55
N ALA A 33 -5.59 4.12 5.70
CA ALA A 33 -6.22 3.99 7.01
C ALA A 33 -7.24 5.10 7.34
N ASN A 34 -7.18 6.24 6.65
CA ASN A 34 -8.11 7.36 6.81
C ASN A 34 -9.47 7.13 6.12
N ILE A 35 -9.57 6.19 5.17
CA ILE A 35 -10.83 5.83 4.51
C ILE A 35 -11.40 4.50 5.01
N VAL A 36 -10.61 3.73 5.75
CA VAL A 36 -11.08 2.53 6.45
C VAL A 36 -11.88 2.97 7.68
N ALA A 37 -13.17 2.63 7.74
CA ALA A 37 -13.91 2.70 9.00
C ALA A 37 -13.23 1.72 9.97
N LYS A 38 -12.68 2.21 11.09
CA LYS A 38 -11.96 1.38 12.07
C LYS A 38 -12.75 0.16 12.57
N GLU A 39 -14.08 0.20 12.41
CA GLU A 39 -15.03 -0.85 12.78
C GLU A 39 -15.16 -1.99 11.74
N SER A 40 -14.76 -1.76 10.48
CA SER A 40 -15.12 -2.65 9.35
C SER A 40 -14.02 -3.61 8.89
N MET A 41 -12.83 -3.55 9.48
CA MET A 41 -11.72 -4.38 9.06
C MET A 41 -11.34 -5.38 10.15
N PRO A 42 -11.44 -6.69 9.87
CA PRO A 42 -11.08 -7.70 10.86
C PRO A 42 -9.59 -7.60 11.19
N ILE A 43 -9.26 -7.77 12.47
CA ILE A 43 -7.87 -7.88 12.90
C ILE A 43 -7.39 -9.28 12.48
N TYR A 44 -6.49 -9.32 11.50
CA TYR A 44 -5.82 -10.56 11.13
C TYR A 44 -4.63 -10.77 12.05
N HIS A 45 -4.78 -11.65 13.02
CA HIS A 45 -3.69 -11.95 13.95
C HIS A 45 -2.64 -12.86 13.29
N PRO A 46 -1.35 -12.66 13.59
CA PRO A 46 -0.26 -13.59 13.23
C PRO A 46 -0.62 -15.05 13.55
N MET A 47 -0.36 -15.97 12.62
CA MET A 47 -0.66 -17.40 12.76
C MET A 47 0.49 -18.19 13.41
N GLU A 48 1.16 -17.68 14.46
CA GLU A 48 1.73 -18.55 15.50
C GLU A 48 2.15 -17.75 16.75
N PRO A 49 2.06 -18.30 17.98
CA PRO A 49 2.41 -17.56 19.18
C PRO A 49 3.91 -17.71 19.43
N ALA A 50 4.73 -16.88 18.78
CA ALA A 50 6.11 -16.71 19.22
C ALA A 50 6.10 -15.92 20.53
N ASN A 51 5.91 -16.64 21.66
CA ASN A 51 6.27 -16.23 23.02
C ASN A 51 6.22 -14.71 23.26
N TYR A 52 5.05 -14.19 23.61
CA TYR A 52 4.89 -12.83 24.14
C TYR A 52 5.58 -12.69 25.53
N ILE A 53 6.91 -12.79 25.57
CA ILE A 53 7.76 -12.36 26.69
C ILE A 53 8.12 -10.88 26.54
N PHE A 54 7.75 -10.25 25.42
CA PHE A 54 7.83 -8.80 25.29
C PHE A 54 6.76 -8.16 26.17
N ALA A 55 7.21 -7.57 27.27
CA ALA A 55 6.42 -6.65 28.07
C ALA A 55 5.71 -5.67 27.12
N ARG A 56 4.40 -5.52 27.29
CA ARG A 56 3.67 -4.37 26.77
C ARG A 56 4.38 -3.12 27.29
N GLU A 57 5.28 -2.53 26.52
CA GLU A 57 5.74 -1.19 26.83
C GLU A 57 4.69 -0.21 26.27
N PRO A 58 3.91 0.50 27.11
CA PRO A 58 2.73 1.23 26.66
C PRO A 58 3.00 2.54 25.89
N TYR A 59 4.24 2.88 25.54
CA TYR A 59 4.59 4.31 25.37
C TYR A 59 5.16 4.73 24.01
N LEU A 60 5.26 3.83 23.02
CA LEU A 60 5.39 4.26 21.62
C LEU A 60 4.09 3.96 20.85
N SER A 61 3.01 4.61 21.25
CA SER A 61 1.69 4.51 20.60
C SER A 61 1.67 5.08 19.17
N ARG A 62 2.75 5.74 18.74
CA ARG A 62 2.91 6.24 17.38
C ARG A 62 4.12 5.57 16.72
N PRO A 63 3.91 4.77 15.66
CA PRO A 63 5.00 4.28 14.82
C PRO A 63 5.82 5.45 14.28
N VAL A 64 7.15 5.34 14.35
CA VAL A 64 8.08 6.34 13.82
C VAL A 64 8.89 5.68 12.72
N CYS A 65 9.03 6.38 11.60
CA CYS A 65 9.87 5.90 10.51
C CYS A 65 11.34 5.99 10.91
N VAL A 66 11.99 4.83 11.02
CA VAL A 66 13.44 4.72 11.27
C VAL A 66 14.24 4.65 9.97
N LYS A 67 13.60 4.23 8.88
CA LYS A 67 14.15 4.17 7.53
C LYS A 67 12.99 4.18 6.52
N GLU A 68 13.31 4.46 5.27
CA GLU A 68 12.34 4.37 4.16
C GLU A 68 11.93 2.91 3.88
N GLY A 69 10.70 2.75 3.40
CA GLY A 69 10.16 1.46 2.95
C GLY A 69 8.83 1.09 3.58
N TYR A 70 8.47 -0.19 3.45
CA TYR A 70 7.21 -0.74 3.95
C TYR A 70 7.44 -1.64 5.16
N PHE A 71 6.61 -1.47 6.19
CA PHE A 71 6.72 -2.19 7.46
C PHE A 71 5.37 -2.73 7.89
N ARG A 72 5.28 -4.03 8.16
CA ARG A 72 4.05 -4.64 8.66
C ARG A 72 3.76 -4.19 10.10
N ASP A 73 2.48 -4.02 10.42
CA ASP A 73 2.04 -3.92 11.80
C ASP A 73 2.24 -5.28 12.52
N PRO A 74 2.89 -5.29 13.70
CA PRO A 74 3.20 -6.54 14.41
C PRO A 74 1.97 -7.25 14.99
N TYR A 75 0.81 -6.60 15.03
CA TYR A 75 -0.41 -7.15 15.64
C TYR A 75 -1.56 -7.33 14.63
N ASN A 76 -1.40 -6.83 13.41
CA ASN A 76 -2.40 -6.95 12.35
C ASN A 76 -1.73 -7.21 11.00
N CYS A 77 -1.85 -8.45 10.51
CA CYS A 77 -1.28 -8.91 9.24
C CYS A 77 -1.82 -8.16 8.03
N GLY A 78 -3.04 -7.65 8.11
CA GLY A 78 -3.66 -6.86 7.06
C GLY A 78 -3.25 -5.38 7.10
N LYS A 79 -2.43 -4.94 8.05
CA LYS A 79 -2.03 -3.55 8.24
C LYS A 79 -0.53 -3.39 8.06
N PHE A 80 -0.14 -2.29 7.41
CA PHE A 80 1.26 -1.95 7.21
C PHE A 80 1.44 -0.42 7.14
N TYR A 81 2.70 -0.01 7.12
CA TYR A 81 3.15 1.36 7.16
C TYR A 81 4.06 1.63 5.98
N GLU A 82 3.82 2.71 5.27
CA GLU A 82 4.75 3.27 4.30
C GLU A 82 5.52 4.43 4.92
N CYS A 83 6.83 4.35 4.86
CA CYS A 83 7.76 5.36 5.36
C CYS A 83 8.52 6.02 4.19
N GLU A 84 8.41 7.33 4.10
CA GLU A 84 9.14 8.20 3.17
C GLU A 84 10.20 9.01 3.96
N ALA A 85 11.38 9.29 3.40
CA ALA A 85 12.49 9.95 4.14
C ALA A 85 12.12 11.32 4.70
N ALA A 86 11.14 11.99 4.09
CA ALA A 86 10.66 13.29 4.53
C ALA A 86 9.65 13.21 5.69
N LYS A 87 9.14 12.01 6.04
CA LYS A 87 8.05 11.84 7.01
C LYS A 87 8.53 11.07 8.24
N ALA A 88 8.50 11.73 9.40
CA ALA A 88 8.71 11.07 10.69
C ALA A 88 7.52 10.16 11.08
N VAL A 89 6.34 10.40 10.53
CA VAL A 89 5.11 9.64 10.78
C VAL A 89 4.76 8.83 9.54
N PRO A 90 4.63 7.50 9.63
CA PRO A 90 4.29 6.67 8.48
C PRO A 90 2.86 6.89 7.98
N ASN A 91 2.65 6.69 6.68
CA ASN A 91 1.31 6.53 6.13
C ASN A 91 0.82 5.11 6.50
N ALA A 92 -0.28 5.01 7.27
CA ALA A 92 -0.88 3.72 7.59
C ALA A 92 -1.79 3.24 6.46
N LEU A 93 -1.61 2.00 6.04
CA LEU A 93 -2.30 1.35 4.93
C LEU A 93 -2.81 -0.03 5.37
N TYR A 94 -3.82 -0.52 4.68
CA TYR A 94 -4.36 -1.86 4.87
C TYR A 94 -4.45 -2.62 3.57
N CYS A 95 -4.21 -3.92 3.60
CA CYS A 95 -4.56 -4.84 2.54
C CYS A 95 -6.07 -5.00 2.44
N GLN A 96 -6.62 -5.29 1.25
CA GLN A 96 -8.03 -5.65 1.14
C GLN A 96 -8.40 -6.84 2.05
N GLN A 97 -9.69 -6.98 2.34
CA GLN A 97 -10.20 -8.09 3.15
C GLN A 97 -9.78 -9.44 2.55
N GLY A 98 -9.25 -10.33 3.38
CA GLY A 98 -8.75 -11.64 2.98
C GLY A 98 -7.28 -11.68 2.60
N PHE A 99 -6.58 -10.54 2.55
CA PHE A 99 -5.16 -10.46 2.22
C PHE A 99 -4.31 -10.02 3.40
N SER A 100 -3.03 -10.41 3.38
CA SER A 100 -2.02 -10.01 4.37
C SER A 100 -0.84 -9.33 3.69
N PHE A 101 -0.21 -8.38 4.36
CA PHE A 101 0.93 -7.66 3.80
C PHE A 101 2.16 -8.56 3.78
N ASN A 102 2.67 -8.91 2.61
CA ASN A 102 3.88 -9.69 2.42
C ASN A 102 5.12 -8.79 2.45
N THR A 103 5.95 -8.91 3.49
CA THR A 103 7.18 -8.13 3.64
C THR A 103 8.30 -8.56 2.67
N GLU A 104 8.19 -9.73 2.05
CA GLU A 104 9.15 -10.21 1.05
C GLU A 104 8.91 -9.54 -0.31
N THR A 105 7.64 -9.27 -0.65
CA THR A 105 7.24 -8.67 -1.93
C THR A 105 6.83 -7.20 -1.81
N ASN A 106 6.63 -6.70 -0.59
CA ASN A 106 6.02 -5.40 -0.29
C ASN A 106 4.63 -5.24 -0.92
N TRP A 107 3.85 -6.32 -0.99
CA TRP A 107 2.51 -6.33 -1.57
C TRP A 107 1.52 -7.13 -0.73
N CYS A 108 0.23 -6.94 -0.94
CA CYS A 108 -0.81 -7.74 -0.28
C CYS A 108 -0.96 -9.08 -1.00
N ASP A 109 -0.82 -10.16 -0.25
CA ASP A 109 -0.80 -11.52 -0.77
C ASP A 109 -1.76 -12.41 0.01
N TYR A 110 -2.04 -13.59 -0.52
CA TYR A 110 -2.85 -14.57 0.19
C TYR A 110 -2.16 -14.99 1.49
N PRO A 111 -2.88 -15.09 2.62
CA PRO A 111 -2.28 -15.39 3.93
C PRO A 111 -1.39 -16.63 3.95
N GLU A 112 -1.68 -17.66 3.15
CA GLU A 112 -0.87 -18.87 3.02
C GLU A 112 0.55 -18.64 2.45
N TYR A 113 0.78 -17.53 1.76
CA TYR A 113 2.09 -17.13 1.23
C TYR A 113 2.78 -16.07 2.09
N VAL A 114 2.14 -15.64 3.18
CA VAL A 114 2.63 -14.58 4.04
C VAL A 114 3.03 -15.16 5.38
N LYS A 115 4.30 -14.98 5.75
CA LYS A 115 4.78 -15.26 7.11
C LYS A 115 4.28 -14.18 8.04
N CYS A 116 3.04 -14.30 8.52
CA CYS A 116 2.47 -13.57 9.63
C CYS A 116 2.12 -14.60 10.71
#